data_AF-A0A936W9W5-F1
#
_entry.id   AF-A0A936W9W5-F1
#
_cell.length_a   1.000
_cell.length_b   1.000
_cell.length_c   1.000
_cell.angle_alpha   90.00
_cell.angle_beta   90.00
_cell.angle_gamma   90.00
#
_symmetry.space_group_name_H-M   'P 1'
#
loop_
_entity.id
_entity.type
_entity.pdbx_description
1 polymer ?
#
loop_
_entity_poly.entity_id
_entity_poly.type
_entity_poly.pdbx_seq_one_letter_code
_entity_poly.pdbx_strand_id
1 'polypeptide(L)'
;MNLRSIGIAGIILGSLFKVQHWPGANVIALAGALLTITAVIIALTTQPFSLSRGLRSLAGVLLVATVVLKMQHWPGAEVAFCGAIATAFAVLIMDREQLDPRRLFAAQLSWLLLGSLALTLGGVLFKVMHWPGASIQLVLGLTGCAVWFLVTGSRTVRTV
;
A
#
# COMPACT_ATOMS: atom_id res chain seq x y z
N MET A 1 -15.16 4.88 6.41
CA MET A 1 -13.98 4.27 5.77
C MET A 1 -13.75 4.94 4.42
N ASN A 2 -12.54 5.41 4.13
CA ASN A 2 -12.25 6.14 2.90
C ASN A 2 -12.10 5.15 1.73
N LEU A 3 -12.73 5.43 0.58
CA LEU A 3 -12.68 4.58 -0.64
C LEU A 3 -11.24 4.23 -1.06
N ARG A 4 -10.31 5.16 -0.84
CA ARG A 4 -8.86 5.00 -1.06
C ARG A 4 -8.27 3.83 -0.26
N SER A 5 -8.64 3.71 1.02
CA SER A 5 -8.14 2.66 1.91
C SER A 5 -8.63 1.28 1.48
N ILE A 6 -9.87 1.18 0.99
CA ILE A 6 -10.45 -0.07 0.48
C ILE A 6 -9.72 -0.51 -0.81
N GLY A 7 -9.47 0.42 -1.74
CA GLY A 7 -8.74 0.13 -2.96
C GLY A 7 -7.31 -0.35 -2.71
N ILE A 8 -6.57 0.33 -1.81
CA ILE A 8 -5.20 -0.06 -1.44
C ILE A 8 -5.20 -1.45 -0.79
N ALA A 9 -6.15 -1.73 0.11
CA ALA A 9 -6.29 -3.05 0.72
C ALA A 9 -6.53 -4.14 -0.34
N GLY A 10 -7.37 -3.86 -1.35
CA GLY A 10 -7.59 -4.77 -2.48
C GLY A 10 -6.32 -5.07 -3.29
N ILE A 11 -5.49 -4.06 -3.54
CA ILE A 11 -4.19 -4.23 -4.22
C ILE A 11 -3.23 -5.10 -3.40
N ILE A 12 -3.10 -4.83 -2.10
CA ILE A 12 -2.24 -5.61 -1.20
C ILE A 12 -2.73 -7.06 -1.14
N LEU A 13 -4.04 -7.26 -0.97
CA LEU A 13 -4.63 -8.59 -0.88
C LEU A 13 -4.48 -9.36 -2.20
N GLY A 14 -4.76 -8.73 -3.34
CA GLY A 14 -4.56 -9.34 -4.66
C GLY A 14 -3.10 -9.72 -4.92
N SER A 15 -2.15 -8.89 -4.47
CA SER A 15 -0.71 -9.19 -4.53
C SER A 15 -0.36 -10.41 -3.70
N LEU A 16 -0.91 -10.52 -2.48
CA LEU A 16 -0.72 -11.71 -1.67
C LEU A 16 -1.30 -12.95 -2.33
N PHE A 17 -2.54 -12.89 -2.84
CA PHE A 17 -3.16 -14.04 -3.51
C PHE A 17 -2.32 -14.51 -4.68
N LYS A 18 -1.68 -13.59 -5.42
CA LYS A 18 -0.76 -13.92 -6.52
C LYS A 18 0.47 -14.68 -5.99
N VAL A 19 1.10 -14.17 -4.93
CA VAL A 19 2.25 -14.83 -4.27
C VAL A 19 1.87 -16.21 -3.74
N GLN A 20 0.66 -16.35 -3.20
CA GLN A 20 0.14 -17.61 -2.66
C GLN A 20 -0.39 -18.56 -3.73
N HIS A 21 -0.43 -18.16 -5.00
CA HIS A 21 -1.05 -18.92 -6.11
C HIS A 21 -2.53 -19.25 -5.87
N TRP A 22 -3.21 -18.41 -5.08
CA TRP A 22 -4.62 -18.59 -4.78
C TRP A 22 -5.50 -18.09 -5.94
N PRO A 23 -6.63 -18.77 -6.20
CA PRO A 23 -7.53 -18.39 -7.28
C PRO A 23 -8.10 -16.99 -7.03
N GLY A 24 -8.33 -16.24 -8.10
CA GLY A 24 -8.92 -14.89 -8.02
C GLY A 24 -7.92 -13.76 -7.72
N ALA A 25 -6.61 -14.03 -7.61
CA ALA A 25 -5.57 -13.02 -7.38
C ALA A 25 -5.69 -11.80 -8.31
N ASN A 26 -5.80 -12.07 -9.62
CA ASN A 26 -5.92 -11.03 -10.64
C ASN A 26 -7.22 -10.23 -10.49
N VAL A 27 -8.33 -10.89 -10.12
CA VAL A 27 -9.65 -10.24 -9.96
C VAL A 27 -9.62 -9.28 -8.77
N ILE A 28 -9.09 -9.72 -7.63
CA ILE A 28 -8.97 -8.89 -6.42
C ILE A 28 -8.03 -7.71 -6.67
N ALA A 29 -6.89 -7.93 -7.33
CA ALA A 29 -5.95 -6.87 -7.67
C ALA A 29 -6.56 -5.83 -8.62
N LEU A 30 -7.27 -6.26 -9.68
CA LEU A 30 -7.91 -5.35 -10.63
C LEU A 30 -9.08 -4.59 -9.99
N ALA A 31 -9.87 -5.23 -9.13
CA ALA A 31 -10.93 -4.56 -8.37
C ALA A 31 -10.36 -3.48 -7.43
N GLY A 32 -9.26 -3.79 -6.72
CA GLY A 32 -8.52 -2.83 -5.90
C GLY A 32 -8.01 -1.65 -6.73
N ALA A 33 -7.43 -1.92 -7.90
CA ALA A 33 -6.93 -0.90 -8.82
C ALA A 33 -8.04 0.05 -9.25
N LEU A 34 -9.19 -0.50 -9.68
CA LEU A 34 -10.35 0.28 -10.10
C LEU A 34 -10.82 1.21 -8.97
N LEU A 35 -10.97 0.69 -7.75
CA LEU A 35 -11.38 1.49 -6.60
C LEU A 35 -10.38 2.61 -6.28
N THR A 36 -9.07 2.37 -6.39
CA THR A 36 -8.07 3.43 -6.21
C THR A 36 -8.16 4.50 -7.28
N ILE A 37 -8.36 4.13 -8.54
CA ILE A 37 -8.53 5.07 -9.65
C ILE A 37 -9.79 5.92 -9.44
N THR A 38 -10.92 5.31 -9.10
CA THR A 38 -12.17 6.03 -8.78
C THR A 38 -11.95 7.00 -7.62
N ALA A 39 -11.25 6.58 -6.57
CA ALA A 39 -10.98 7.42 -5.41
C ALA A 39 -10.01 8.58 -5.71
N VAL A 40 -9.14 8.43 -6.71
CA VAL A 40 -8.29 9.52 -7.22
C VAL A 40 -9.13 10.51 -8.03
N ILE A 41 -9.97 10.02 -8.95
CA ILE A 41 -10.85 10.87 -9.77
C ILE A 41 -11.73 11.74 -8.88
N ILE A 42 -12.41 11.13 -7.89
CA ILE A 42 -13.27 11.87 -6.95
C ILE A 42 -12.48 12.97 -6.23
N ALA A 43 -11.25 12.70 -5.84
CA ALA A 43 -10.46 13.68 -5.13
C ALA A 43 -9.93 14.82 -6.01
N LEU A 44 -9.73 14.56 -7.29
CA LEU A 44 -9.35 15.59 -8.26
C LEU A 44 -10.53 16.48 -8.66
N THR A 45 -11.77 15.97 -8.62
CA THR A 45 -12.97 16.73 -8.98
C THR A 45 -13.57 17.52 -7.81
N THR A 46 -13.42 17.03 -6.58
CA THR A 46 -14.06 17.64 -5.39
C THR A 46 -13.20 18.69 -4.68
N GLN A 47 -11.91 18.75 -4.97
CA GLN A 47 -10.95 19.59 -4.25
C GLN A 47 -10.27 20.57 -5.21
N PRO A 48 -9.95 21.80 -4.77
CA PRO A 48 -9.25 22.75 -5.62
C PRO A 48 -7.88 22.18 -6.06
N PHE A 49 -7.44 22.49 -7.27
CA PHE A 49 -6.17 21.95 -7.76
C PHE A 49 -4.99 22.43 -6.91
N SER A 50 -4.09 21.52 -6.56
CA SER A 50 -2.81 21.83 -5.89
C SER A 50 -1.75 20.88 -6.42
N LEU A 51 -0.55 21.42 -6.70
CA LEU A 51 0.55 20.67 -7.30
C LEU A 51 0.96 19.45 -6.44
N SER A 52 1.03 19.61 -5.12
CA SER A 52 1.36 18.50 -4.20
C SER A 52 0.31 17.40 -4.24
N ARG A 53 -0.99 17.75 -4.31
CA ARG A 53 -2.08 16.76 -4.43
C ARG A 53 -2.06 16.03 -5.77
N GLY A 54 -1.79 16.76 -6.85
CA GLY A 54 -1.62 16.18 -8.19
C GLY A 54 -0.48 15.16 -8.20
N LEU A 55 0.70 15.56 -7.70
CA LEU A 55 1.88 14.69 -7.61
C LEU A 55 1.65 13.47 -6.71
N ARG A 56 1.03 13.63 -5.53
CA ARG A 56 0.66 12.50 -4.65
C ARG A 56 -0.30 11.53 -5.34
N SER A 57 -1.27 12.05 -6.09
CA SER A 57 -2.23 11.22 -6.82
C SER A 57 -1.55 10.48 -7.98
N LEU A 58 -0.65 11.16 -8.70
CA LEU A 58 0.15 10.56 -9.76
C LEU A 58 1.08 9.46 -9.22
N ALA A 59 1.78 9.72 -8.11
CA ALA A 59 2.64 8.73 -7.46
C ALA A 59 1.84 7.48 -7.06
N GLY A 60 0.64 7.65 -6.48
CA GLY A 60 -0.26 6.55 -6.15
C GLY A 60 -0.71 5.75 -7.38
N VAL A 61 -1.13 6.43 -8.46
CA VAL A 61 -1.57 5.78 -9.70
C VAL A 61 -0.42 5.01 -10.36
N LEU A 62 0.77 5.61 -10.45
CA LEU A 62 1.95 4.96 -11.01
C LEU A 62 2.35 3.72 -10.21
N LEU A 63 2.30 3.78 -8.88
CA LEU A 63 2.60 2.64 -8.01
C LEU A 63 1.59 1.50 -8.25
N VAL A 64 0.29 1.81 -8.30
CA VAL A 64 -0.76 0.82 -8.62
C VAL A 64 -0.54 0.23 -10.02
N ALA A 65 -0.25 1.07 -11.01
CA ALA A 65 0.00 0.64 -12.38
C ALA A 65 1.20 -0.32 -12.45
N THR A 66 2.31 0.00 -11.80
CA THR A 66 3.48 -0.89 -11.70
C THR A 66 3.10 -2.25 -11.14
N VAL A 67 2.35 -2.29 -10.04
CA VAL A 67 1.95 -3.53 -9.38
C VAL A 67 1.09 -4.39 -10.31
N VAL A 68 0.11 -3.78 -10.99
CA VAL A 68 -0.75 -4.49 -11.95
C VAL A 68 0.06 -4.99 -13.15
N LEU A 69 0.91 -4.14 -13.75
CA LEU A 69 1.75 -4.52 -14.88
C LEU A 69 2.67 -5.69 -14.54
N LYS A 70 3.31 -5.66 -13.36
CA LYS A 70 4.17 -6.74 -12.87
C LYS A 70 3.39 -8.04 -12.67
N MET A 71 2.17 -7.97 -12.13
CA MET A 71 1.31 -9.17 -11.99
C MET A 71 0.83 -9.74 -13.31
N GLN A 72 0.49 -8.88 -14.28
CA GLN A 72 0.01 -9.29 -15.60
C GLN A 72 1.17 -9.66 -16.55
N HIS A 73 2.42 -9.52 -16.10
CA HIS A 73 3.63 -9.71 -16.92
C HIS A 73 3.63 -8.86 -18.18
N TRP A 74 2.99 -7.69 -18.11
CA TRP A 74 2.92 -6.77 -19.23
C TRP A 74 4.23 -5.98 -19.37
N PRO A 75 4.65 -5.67 -20.62
CA PRO A 75 5.85 -4.89 -20.87
C PRO A 75 5.73 -3.49 -20.26
N GLY A 76 6.84 -2.95 -19.76
CA GLY A 76 6.89 -1.58 -19.22
C GLY A 76 6.67 -1.45 -17.70
N ALA A 77 6.51 -2.56 -16.95
CA ALA A 77 6.41 -2.53 -15.48
C ALA A 77 7.60 -1.80 -14.82
N GLU A 78 8.81 -2.03 -15.34
CA GLU A 78 10.04 -1.42 -14.82
C GLU A 78 10.09 0.10 -15.06
N VAL A 79 9.59 0.57 -16.22
CA VAL A 79 9.50 2.00 -16.54
C VAL A 79 8.50 2.69 -15.62
N ALA A 80 7.33 2.08 -15.42
CA ALA A 80 6.33 2.57 -14.48
C ALA A 80 6.87 2.63 -13.05
N PHE A 81 7.68 1.64 -12.64
CA PHE A 81 8.30 1.61 -11.31
C PHE A 81 9.27 2.78 -11.10
N CYS A 82 10.14 3.04 -12.07
CA CYS A 82 11.03 4.20 -12.03
C CYS A 82 10.24 5.51 -11.93
N GLY A 83 9.14 5.64 -12.68
CA GLY A 83 8.24 6.79 -12.60
C GLY A 83 7.57 6.93 -11.22
N ALA A 84 7.11 5.82 -10.63
CA ALA A 84 6.52 5.81 -9.29
C ALA A 84 7.54 6.23 -8.22
N ILE A 85 8.78 5.75 -8.29
CA ILE A 85 9.85 6.15 -7.38
C ILE A 85 10.18 7.64 -7.55
N ALA A 86 10.37 8.11 -8.79
CA ALA A 86 10.71 9.50 -9.06
C ALA A 86 9.63 10.46 -8.55
N THR A 87 8.36 10.14 -8.77
CA THR A 87 7.24 10.96 -8.28
C THR A 87 7.07 10.87 -6.77
N ALA A 88 7.29 9.72 -6.15
CA ALA A 88 7.31 9.58 -4.69
C ALA A 88 8.44 10.42 -4.06
N PHE A 89 9.63 10.41 -4.64
CA PHE A 89 10.76 11.21 -4.17
C PHE A 89 10.49 12.71 -4.30
N ALA A 90 9.90 13.15 -5.41
CA ALA A 90 9.46 14.54 -5.59
C ALA A 90 8.45 14.98 -4.53
N VAL A 91 7.49 14.12 -4.20
CA VAL A 91 6.52 14.37 -3.11
C VAL A 91 7.23 14.49 -1.76
N LEU A 92 8.18 13.60 -1.45
CA LEU A 92 8.93 13.65 -0.20
C LEU A 92 9.72 14.95 -0.05
N ILE A 93 10.36 15.43 -1.12
CA ILE A 93 11.06 16.72 -1.11
C ILE A 93 10.08 17.86 -0.85
N MET A 94 8.91 17.84 -1.48
CA MET A 94 7.91 18.89 -1.36
C MET A 94 7.28 18.95 0.03
N ASP A 95 7.08 17.79 0.66
CA ASP A 95 6.45 17.67 1.98
C ASP A 95 7.48 17.61 3.13
N ARG A 96 8.79 17.74 2.85
CA ARG A 96 9.88 17.58 3.83
C ARG A 96 9.72 18.47 5.07
N GLU A 97 9.19 19.68 4.88
CA GLU A 97 9.03 20.70 5.93
C GLU A 97 7.86 20.37 6.88
N GLN A 98 6.96 19.46 6.49
CA GLN A 98 5.80 19.04 7.30
C GLN A 98 6.08 17.76 8.11
N LEU A 99 7.24 17.13 7.92
CA LEU A 99 7.60 15.87 8.58
C LEU A 99 8.10 16.15 10.00
N ASP A 100 7.21 16.18 10.98
CA ASP A 100 7.58 16.17 12.39
C ASP A 100 8.18 14.79 12.78
N PRO A 101 9.51 14.67 13.03
CA PRO A 101 10.14 13.38 13.24
C PRO A 101 9.61 12.67 14.50
N ARG A 102 9.24 13.47 15.52
CA ARG A 102 8.71 12.98 16.80
C ARG A 102 7.31 12.36 16.66
N ARG A 103 6.46 12.88 15.76
CA ARG A 103 5.11 12.36 15.52
C ARG A 103 5.13 11.08 14.68
N LEU A 104 6.03 11.00 13.70
CA LEU A 104 6.22 9.79 12.88
C LEU A 104 6.69 8.60 13.73
N PHE A 105 7.67 8.83 14.61
CA PHE A 105 8.18 7.78 15.50
C PHE A 105 7.15 7.31 16.54
N ALA A 106 6.36 8.23 17.10
CA ALA A 106 5.37 7.92 18.14
C ALA A 106 4.07 7.29 17.57
N ALA A 107 3.66 7.64 16.35
CA ALA A 107 2.42 7.15 15.74
C ALA A 107 2.60 5.85 14.94
N GLN A 108 3.78 5.58 14.38
CA GLN A 108 3.98 4.48 13.42
C GLN A 108 4.78 3.28 13.95
N LEU A 109 5.34 3.33 15.16
CA LEU A 109 6.22 2.25 15.65
C LEU A 109 5.68 1.61 16.94
N SER A 110 4.53 0.95 16.85
CA SER A 110 4.10 0.06 17.93
C SER A 110 4.77 -1.31 17.78
N TRP A 111 5.01 -2.00 18.91
CA TRP A 111 5.55 -3.36 18.90
C TRP A 111 4.70 -4.35 18.09
N LEU A 112 3.39 -4.12 18.03
CA LEU A 112 2.49 -4.90 17.18
C LEU A 112 2.81 -4.71 15.69
N LEU A 113 3.09 -3.48 15.26
CA LEU A 113 3.45 -3.17 13.87
C LEU A 113 4.78 -3.79 13.46
N LEU A 114 5.78 -3.66 14.33
CA LEU A 114 7.09 -4.23 14.07
C LEU A 114 7.02 -5.75 13.97
N GLY A 115 6.31 -6.40 14.90
CA GLY A 115 6.09 -7.85 14.86
C GLY A 115 5.33 -8.27 13.60
N SER A 116 4.27 -7.55 13.23
CA SER A 116 3.50 -7.86 12.03
C SER A 116 4.29 -7.68 10.75
N LEU A 117 5.11 -6.62 10.65
CA LEU A 117 5.97 -6.36 9.50
C LEU A 117 7.10 -7.40 9.39
N ALA A 118 7.70 -7.80 10.53
CA ALA A 118 8.71 -8.84 10.56
C ALA A 118 8.14 -10.18 10.09
N LEU A 119 6.92 -10.53 10.52
CA LEU A 119 6.23 -11.75 10.08
C LEU A 119 5.86 -11.70 8.59
N THR A 120 5.40 -10.57 8.05
CA THR A 120 5.09 -10.46 6.61
C THR A 120 6.35 -10.56 5.76
N LEU A 121 7.41 -9.81 6.09
CA LEU A 121 8.67 -9.83 5.36
C LEU A 121 9.36 -11.19 5.47
N GLY A 122 9.39 -11.78 6.67
CA GLY A 122 9.89 -13.13 6.89
C GLY A 122 9.10 -14.18 6.10
N GLY A 123 7.76 -14.06 6.08
CA GLY A 123 6.91 -14.94 5.31
C GLY A 123 7.11 -14.83 3.79
N VAL A 124 7.33 -13.62 3.25
CA VAL A 124 7.73 -13.43 1.83
C VAL A 124 9.06 -14.12 1.56
N LEU A 125 10.06 -13.91 2.43
CA LEU A 125 11.38 -14.53 2.28
C LEU A 125 11.28 -16.06 2.29
N PHE A 126 10.52 -16.64 3.22
CA PHE A 126 10.31 -18.08 3.30
C PHE A 126 9.59 -18.61 2.05
N LYS A 127 8.68 -17.81 1.47
CA LYS A 127 7.99 -18.16 0.22
C LYS A 127 8.98 -18.22 -0.96
N VAL A 128 9.89 -17.24 -1.06
CA VAL A 128 10.94 -17.20 -2.09
C VAL A 128 11.92 -18.37 -1.92
N MET A 129 12.29 -18.68 -0.67
CA MET A 129 13.21 -19.77 -0.33
C MET A 129 12.54 -21.16 -0.31
N HIS A 130 11.23 -21.24 -0.58
CA HIS A 130 10.43 -22.48 -0.52
C HIS A 130 10.46 -23.19 0.84
N TRP A 131 10.67 -22.44 1.92
CA TRP A 131 10.72 -22.98 3.27
C TRP A 131 9.32 -23.25 3.84
N PRO A 132 9.17 -24.30 4.67
CA PRO A 132 7.89 -24.65 5.26
C PRO A 132 7.38 -23.53 6.17
N GLY A 133 6.05 -23.33 6.20
CA GLY A 133 5.42 -22.32 7.06
C GLY A 133 5.30 -20.91 6.48
N ALA A 134 5.84 -20.66 5.27
CA ALA A 134 5.76 -19.35 4.59
C ALA A 134 4.34 -18.78 4.52
N SER A 135 3.36 -19.62 4.16
CA SER A 135 1.96 -19.21 4.05
C SER A 135 1.36 -18.80 5.40
N ILE A 136 1.71 -19.51 6.48
CA ILE A 136 1.20 -19.25 7.82
C ILE A 136 1.79 -17.94 8.36
N GLN A 137 3.10 -17.71 8.18
CA GLN A 137 3.76 -16.46 8.55
C GLN A 137 3.18 -15.25 7.79
N LEU A 138 2.92 -15.39 6.48
CA LEU A 138 2.32 -14.33 5.68
C LEU A 138 0.91 -13.96 6.15
N VAL A 139 0.07 -14.96 6.44
CA VAL A 139 -1.28 -14.72 6.95
C VAL A 139 -1.22 -14.03 8.31
N LEU A 140 -0.43 -14.56 9.26
CA LEU A 140 -0.29 -13.99 10.59
C LEU A 140 0.26 -12.55 10.56
N GLY A 141 1.28 -12.29 9.75
CA GLY A 141 1.86 -10.96 9.60
C GLY A 141 0.84 -9.96 9.05
N LEU A 142 0.09 -10.32 8.01
CA LEU A 142 -0.88 -9.40 7.41
C LEU A 142 -2.10 -9.18 8.30
N THR A 143 -2.57 -10.22 8.98
CA THR A 143 -3.61 -10.06 10.00
C THR A 143 -3.13 -9.14 11.11
N GLY A 144 -1.87 -9.26 11.55
CA GLY A 144 -1.26 -8.33 12.51
C GLY A 144 -1.22 -6.88 12.01
N CYS A 145 -0.82 -6.66 10.76
CA CYS A 145 -0.83 -5.33 10.15
C CYS A 145 -2.25 -4.74 10.08
N ALA A 146 -3.24 -5.57 9.71
CA ALA A 146 -4.64 -5.17 9.65
C ALA A 146 -5.21 -4.82 11.04
N VAL A 147 -4.93 -5.64 12.05
CA VAL A 147 -5.33 -5.39 13.44
C VAL A 147 -4.72 -4.09 13.94
N TRP A 148 -3.41 -3.89 13.72
CA TRP A 148 -2.76 -2.65 14.11
C TRP A 148 -3.40 -1.42 13.46
N PHE A 149 -3.69 -1.51 12.16
CA PHE A 149 -4.32 -0.41 11.41
C PHE A 149 -5.69 -0.06 11.99
N LEU A 150 -6.51 -1.06 12.32
CA LEU A 150 -7.82 -0.86 12.93
C LEU A 150 -7.72 -0.25 14.33
N VAL A 151 -6.81 -0.76 15.17
CA VAL A 151 -6.61 -0.27 16.55
C VAL A 151 -6.08 1.17 16.54
N THR A 152 -5.12 1.47 15.68
CA THR A 152 -4.48 2.79 15.65
C THR A 152 -5.35 3.84 14.95
N GLY A 153 -6.05 3.46 13.87
CA GLY A 153 -6.99 4.34 13.17
C GLY A 153 -8.15 4.82 14.06
N SER A 154 -8.52 4.06 15.08
CA SER A 154 -9.53 4.47 16.06
C SER A 154 -9.07 5.55 17.05
N ARG A 155 -7.75 5.71 17.25
CA ARG A 155 -7.18 6.66 18.22
C ARG A 155 -7.10 8.08 17.67
N THR A 156 -6.94 8.23 16.37
CA THR A 156 -6.78 9.53 15.71
C THR A 156 -8.08 10.34 15.62
N VAL A 157 -9.25 9.69 15.74
CA VAL A 157 -10.56 10.36 15.64
C VAL A 157 -10.99 11.01 16.95
N ARG A 158 -10.44 10.59 18.11
CA ARG A 158 -10.87 11.09 19.43
C ARG A 158 -10.15 12.36 19.91
N THR A 159 -9.24 12.92 19.13
CA THR A 159 -8.42 14.08 19.54
C THR A 159 -8.69 15.35 18.73
N VAL A 160 -9.88 15.48 18.12
CA VAL A 160 -10.35 16.72 17.48
C VAL A 160 -11.58 17.22 18.21
#